data_AF-A0A2U9IHM2-F1
#
_entry.id   AF-A0A2U9IHM2-F1
#
_cell.length_a   1.000
_cell.length_b   1.000
_cell.length_c   1.000
_cell.angle_alpha   90.00
_cell.angle_beta   90.00
_cell.angle_gamma   90.00
#
_symmetry.space_group_name_H-M   'P 1'
#
loop_
_entity.id
_entity.type
_entity.pdbx_description
1 polymer ?
#
loop_
_entity_poly.entity_id
_entity_poly.type
_entity_poly.pdbx_seq_one_letter_code
_entity_poly.pdbx_strand_id
1 'polypeptide(L)'
;MEKTFQMDNVDLKAIHDKIMSEIQSNGLEVHRDEWRDNGFKILVRRGEERGEVEVFNDWGSLRLITRDRLEWDLMNMIEPLMNQGPQSITQQSQNSVPQPPNIQPSPHPQFQQPMNYPKQDQQAYTQQPYQQPQQLPSVVQVPEHQQIVNILMQNNYQIEVNTTNGQTFFVRGRKGNYVIDIEGRPQP
;
A
#
# COMPACT_ATOMS: atom_id res chain seq x y z
N MET A 1 -16.35 13.61 -6.87
CA MET A 1 -15.46 12.62 -7.49
C MET A 1 -14.91 11.68 -6.42
N GLU A 2 -14.45 10.49 -6.80
CA GLU A 2 -13.83 9.52 -5.87
C GLU A 2 -12.57 8.90 -6.51
N LYS A 3 -11.53 8.66 -5.70
CA LYS A 3 -10.37 7.87 -6.09
C LYS A 3 -9.85 7.05 -4.91
N THR A 4 -9.39 5.85 -5.24
CA THR A 4 -8.79 4.93 -4.27
C THR A 4 -7.30 4.81 -4.56
N PHE A 5 -6.49 4.90 -3.50
CA PHE A 5 -5.04 4.74 -3.53
C PHE A 5 -4.67 3.48 -2.75
N GLN A 6 -3.86 2.61 -3.33
CA GLN A 6 -3.29 1.49 -2.58
C GLN A 6 -2.11 2.03 -1.77
N MET A 7 -2.29 2.11 -0.46
CA MET A 7 -1.28 2.64 0.46
C MET A 7 -1.34 1.87 1.77
N ASP A 8 -0.24 1.19 2.10
CA ASP A 8 -0.05 0.53 3.38
C ASP A 8 0.52 1.50 4.43
N ASN A 9 0.11 1.34 5.69
CA ASN A 9 0.57 2.16 6.84
C ASN A 9 0.38 3.68 6.65
N VAL A 10 -0.83 4.09 6.29
CA VAL A 10 -1.19 5.49 6.12
C VAL A 10 -1.26 6.22 7.46
N ASP A 11 -0.47 7.28 7.61
CA ASP A 11 -0.62 8.26 8.68
C ASP A 11 -1.71 9.27 8.30
N LEU A 12 -2.94 9.00 8.76
CA LEU A 12 -4.10 9.88 8.51
C LEU A 12 -3.89 11.30 9.04
N LYS A 13 -3.14 11.47 10.12
CA LYS A 13 -2.85 12.80 10.68
C LYS A 13 -1.93 13.57 9.75
N ALA A 14 -0.86 12.95 9.28
CA ALA A 14 0.04 13.57 8.31
C ALA A 14 -0.67 13.94 7.00
N ILE A 15 -1.59 13.09 6.52
CA ILE A 15 -2.39 13.39 5.32
C ILE A 15 -3.35 14.55 5.58
N HIS A 16 -4.04 14.56 6.72
CA HIS A 16 -4.92 15.66 7.11
C HIS A 16 -4.17 16.99 7.16
N ASP A 17 -3.04 17.04 7.86
CA ASP A 17 -2.21 18.25 8.01
C ASP A 17 -1.75 18.77 6.62
N LYS A 18 -1.34 17.88 5.71
CA LYS A 18 -0.98 18.23 4.33
C LYS A 18 -2.15 18.81 3.54
N ILE A 19 -3.31 18.16 3.59
CA ILE A 19 -4.51 18.61 2.89
C ILE A 19 -4.97 19.97 3.42
N MET A 20 -4.95 20.14 4.74
CA MET A 20 -5.33 21.40 5.37
C MET A 20 -4.40 22.55 4.96
N SER A 21 -3.08 22.30 4.92
CA SER A 21 -2.09 23.26 4.44
C SER A 21 -2.31 23.62 2.97
N GLU A 22 -2.63 22.65 2.12
CA GLU A 22 -2.84 22.89 0.69
C GLU A 22 -4.14 23.70 0.43
N ILE A 23 -5.23 23.34 1.13
CA ILE A 23 -6.51 24.08 1.09
C ILE A 23 -6.27 25.56 1.45
N GLN A 24 -5.57 25.82 2.55
CA GLN A 24 -5.26 27.18 2.99
C GLN A 24 -4.34 27.93 2.03
N SER A 25 -3.33 27.24 1.48
CA SER A 25 -2.37 27.83 0.52
C SER A 25 -3.03 28.24 -0.79
N ASN A 26 -4.10 27.54 -1.18
CA ASN A 26 -4.91 27.87 -2.36
C ASN A 26 -6.05 28.86 -2.07
N GLY A 27 -6.07 29.47 -0.88
CA GLY A 27 -7.03 30.50 -0.51
C GLY A 27 -8.45 29.99 -0.26
N LEU A 28 -8.63 28.69 0.00
CA LEU A 28 -9.91 28.17 0.46
C LEU A 28 -10.03 28.33 1.98
N GLU A 29 -11.24 28.60 2.43
CA GLU A 29 -11.55 28.69 3.85
C GLU A 29 -12.13 27.36 4.35
N VAL A 30 -11.59 26.83 5.44
CA VAL A 30 -12.15 25.66 6.12
C VAL A 30 -13.36 26.09 6.94
N HIS A 31 -14.54 25.61 6.55
CA HIS A 31 -15.78 25.89 7.26
C HIS A 31 -16.04 24.88 8.39
N ARG A 32 -15.64 23.62 8.20
CA ARG A 32 -15.75 22.58 9.21
C ARG A 32 -14.69 21.50 8.97
N ASP A 33 -14.16 20.96 10.06
CA ASP A 33 -13.25 19.81 10.08
C ASP A 33 -13.80 18.76 11.06
N GLU A 34 -14.08 17.56 10.57
CA GLU A 34 -14.72 16.46 11.29
C GLU A 34 -13.85 15.20 11.23
N TRP A 35 -13.24 14.83 12.36
CA TRP A 35 -12.52 13.57 12.52
C TRP A 35 -13.46 12.38 12.70
N ARG A 36 -13.07 11.23 12.15
CA ARG A 36 -13.75 9.93 12.29
C ARG A 36 -12.73 8.85 12.65
N ASP A 37 -13.21 7.69 13.09
CA ASP A 37 -12.35 6.59 13.54
C ASP A 37 -11.36 6.10 12.47
N ASN A 38 -11.76 6.14 11.20
CA ASN A 38 -10.96 5.67 10.06
C ASN A 38 -10.71 6.76 9.01
N GLY A 39 -10.86 8.04 9.35
CA GLY A 39 -10.80 9.10 8.34
C GLY A 39 -11.18 10.47 8.85
N PHE A 40 -11.43 11.38 7.93
CA PHE A 40 -11.87 12.74 8.24
C PHE A 40 -12.67 13.35 7.09
N LYS A 41 -13.44 14.38 7.42
CA LYS A 41 -14.21 15.19 6.48
C LYS A 41 -13.91 16.67 6.70
N ILE A 42 -13.56 17.38 5.63
CA ILE A 42 -13.31 18.82 5.63
C ILE A 42 -14.31 19.48 4.69
N LEU A 43 -15.09 20.42 5.21
CA LEU A 43 -15.94 21.29 4.42
C LEU A 43 -15.19 22.59 4.17
N VAL A 44 -15.08 22.97 2.91
CA VAL A 44 -14.35 24.16 2.46
C VAL A 44 -15.25 25.09 1.66
N ARG A 45 -14.86 26.36 1.60
CA ARG A 45 -15.50 27.36 0.75
C ARG A 45 -14.47 28.23 0.03
N ARG A 46 -14.84 28.69 -1.17
CA ARG A 46 -14.13 29.72 -1.94
C ARG A 46 -15.18 30.73 -2.40
N GLY A 47 -15.35 31.82 -1.65
CA GLY A 47 -16.46 32.75 -1.87
C GLY A 47 -17.82 32.08 -1.63
N GLU A 48 -18.67 32.04 -2.66
CA GLU A 48 -19.99 31.38 -2.62
C GLU A 48 -19.92 29.88 -2.91
N GLU A 49 -18.79 29.41 -3.45
CA GLU A 49 -18.61 28.01 -3.83
C GLU A 49 -18.26 27.16 -2.60
N ARG A 50 -18.86 25.98 -2.53
CA ARG A 50 -18.63 25.01 -1.46
C ARG A 50 -17.98 23.75 -2.02
N GLY A 51 -17.21 23.11 -1.17
CA GLY A 51 -16.57 21.85 -1.45
C GLY A 51 -16.53 20.98 -0.20
N GLU A 52 -16.52 19.67 -0.42
CA GLU A 52 -16.26 18.70 0.64
C GLU A 52 -15.11 17.80 0.24
N VAL A 53 -14.27 17.48 1.20
CA VAL A 53 -13.19 16.51 1.09
C VAL A 53 -13.41 15.47 2.17
N GLU A 54 -13.55 14.21 1.79
CA GLU A 54 -13.63 13.09 2.72
C GLU A 54 -12.49 12.12 2.39
N VAL A 55 -11.73 11.73 3.43
CA VAL A 55 -10.64 10.76 3.31
C VAL A 55 -10.94 9.61 4.26
N PHE A 56 -10.90 8.38 3.74
CA PHE A 56 -11.15 7.16 4.50
C PHE A 56 -10.00 6.16 4.29
N ASN A 57 -9.49 5.61 5.39
CA ASN A 57 -8.60 4.46 5.36
C ASN A 57 -9.42 3.18 5.51
N ASP A 58 -9.31 2.31 4.52
CA ASP A 58 -9.97 1.00 4.44
C ASP A 58 -8.88 -0.05 4.17
N TRP A 59 -8.42 -0.69 5.24
CA TRP A 59 -7.40 -1.74 5.31
C TRP A 59 -6.56 -1.96 4.04
N GLY A 60 -5.50 -1.15 3.88
CA GLY A 60 -4.57 -1.22 2.75
C GLY A 60 -4.94 -0.32 1.57
N SER A 61 -6.04 0.43 1.69
CA SER A 61 -6.46 1.43 0.71
C SER A 61 -6.90 2.73 1.37
N LEU A 62 -6.59 3.85 0.72
CA LEU A 62 -7.06 5.16 1.09
C LEU A 62 -8.05 5.63 0.03
N ARG A 63 -9.28 5.97 0.42
CA ARG A 63 -10.29 6.54 -0.46
C ARG A 63 -10.38 8.04 -0.23
N LEU A 64 -10.26 8.81 -1.31
CA LEU A 64 -10.50 10.23 -1.37
C LEU A 64 -11.81 10.48 -2.10
N ILE A 65 -12.73 11.20 -1.46
CA ILE A 65 -13.99 11.63 -2.06
C ILE A 65 -14.04 13.14 -1.99
N THR A 66 -14.27 13.78 -3.14
CA THR A 66 -14.57 15.21 -3.21
C THR A 66 -16.01 15.41 -3.64
N ARG A 67 -16.68 16.45 -3.13
CA ARG A 67 -18.08 16.76 -3.49
C ARG A 67 -18.30 18.26 -3.67
N ASP A 68 -19.52 18.59 -4.14
CA ASP A 68 -20.01 19.93 -4.43
C ASP A 68 -19.28 20.63 -5.59
N ARG A 69 -19.48 21.94 -5.72
CA ARG A 69 -19.01 22.75 -6.86
C ARG A 69 -17.49 22.75 -7.01
N LEU A 70 -16.77 22.61 -5.90
CA LEU A 70 -15.30 22.56 -5.90
C LEU A 70 -14.76 21.13 -6.07
N GLU A 71 -15.59 20.11 -6.35
CA GLU A 71 -15.15 18.72 -6.37
C GLU A 71 -13.95 18.46 -7.29
N TRP A 72 -13.91 19.11 -8.46
CA TRP A 72 -12.85 18.93 -9.45
C TRP A 72 -11.56 19.66 -9.06
N ASP A 73 -11.68 20.89 -8.54
CA ASP A 73 -10.54 21.69 -8.05
C ASP A 73 -9.87 21.00 -6.85
N LEU A 74 -10.69 20.53 -5.90
CA LEU A 74 -10.23 19.77 -4.74
C LEU A 74 -9.57 18.46 -5.14
N MET A 75 -10.13 17.75 -6.13
CA MET A 75 -9.56 16.48 -6.56
C MET A 75 -8.17 16.66 -7.14
N ASN A 76 -8.01 17.61 -8.08
CA ASN A 76 -6.72 17.87 -8.72
C ASN A 76 -5.66 18.42 -7.76
N MET A 77 -6.10 19.13 -6.72
CA MET A 77 -5.22 19.66 -5.70
C MET A 77 -4.74 18.58 -4.73
N ILE A 78 -5.64 17.70 -4.27
CA ILE A 78 -5.37 16.77 -3.19
C ILE A 78 -4.78 15.44 -3.67
N GLU A 79 -5.20 14.97 -4.85
CA GLU A 79 -4.68 13.75 -5.46
C GLU A 79 -3.14 13.66 -5.50
N PRO A 80 -2.38 14.68 -5.95
CA PRO A 80 -0.92 14.60 -5.98
C PRO A 80 -0.29 14.48 -4.59
N LEU A 81 -0.96 14.97 -3.54
CA LEU A 81 -0.49 14.84 -2.16
C LEU A 81 -0.55 13.40 -1.66
N MET A 82 -1.50 12.63 -2.17
CA MET A 82 -1.64 11.21 -1.83
C MET A 82 -0.65 10.34 -2.61
N ASN A 83 -0.29 10.70 -3.85
CA ASN A 83 0.74 9.98 -4.61
C ASN A 83 2.17 10.29 -4.15
N GLN A 84 2.37 11.39 -3.43
CA GLN A 84 3.61 11.65 -2.72
C GLN A 84 3.60 10.84 -1.42
N GLY A 85 4.04 9.58 -1.53
CA GLY A 85 4.39 8.74 -0.38
C GLY A 85 5.24 9.53 0.62
N PRO A 86 5.28 9.14 1.90
CA PRO A 86 5.89 9.93 2.96
C PRO A 86 7.29 10.39 2.53
N GLN A 87 7.41 11.67 2.20
CA GLN A 87 8.72 12.29 2.06
C GLN A 87 9.31 12.22 3.46
N SER A 88 10.26 11.28 3.61
CA SER A 88 11.26 11.34 4.66
C SER A 88 11.72 12.78 4.72
N ILE A 89 11.44 13.46 5.83
CA ILE A 89 11.97 14.78 6.14
C ILE A 89 13.49 14.61 6.16
N THR A 90 14.13 14.82 5.02
CA THR A 90 15.58 14.98 4.98
C THR A 90 15.81 16.41 5.44
N GLN A 91 16.11 16.52 6.74
CA GLN A 91 16.66 17.74 7.33
C GLN A 91 17.81 18.18 6.43
N GLN A 92 17.57 19.25 5.66
CA GLN A 92 18.56 19.92 4.86
C GLN A 92 19.56 20.57 5.83
N SER A 93 20.55 19.79 6.24
CA SER A 93 21.76 20.33 6.86
C SER A 93 22.62 20.83 5.71
N GLN A 94 22.54 22.14 5.45
CA GLN A 94 23.57 22.85 4.70
C GLN A 94 24.91 22.60 5.40
N ASN A 95 25.79 21.83 4.74
CA ASN A 95 27.21 22.03 4.89
C ASN A 95 27.86 21.76 3.54
N SER A 96 28.08 22.86 2.82
CA SER A 96 28.88 22.92 1.61
C SER A 96 30.33 22.56 1.97
N VAL A 97 30.83 21.45 1.47
CA VAL A 97 32.27 21.15 1.46
C VAL A 97 32.72 20.96 0.00
N PRO A 98 33.77 21.69 -0.47
CA PRO A 98 34.22 21.59 -1.84
C PRO A 98 34.88 20.24 -2.14
N GLN A 99 34.53 19.67 -3.29
CA GLN A 99 35.19 18.52 -3.94
C GLN A 99 36.68 18.77 -4.22
N PRO A 100 37.49 17.70 -4.20
CA PRO A 100 38.55 17.49 -5.17
C PRO A 100 38.23 16.32 -6.14
N PRO A 101 38.91 16.27 -7.30
CA PRO A 101 38.45 15.54 -8.49
C PRO A 101 38.98 14.10 -8.59
N ASN A 102 38.41 13.38 -9.57
CA ASN A 102 38.98 12.22 -10.27
C ASN A 102 38.81 10.88 -9.50
N ILE A 103 38.41 9.74 -10.07
CA ILE A 103 38.71 9.18 -11.40
C ILE A 103 37.58 8.20 -11.78
N GLN A 104 37.18 8.24 -13.04
CA GLN A 104 36.36 7.25 -13.75
C GLN A 104 37.09 5.89 -13.82
N PRO A 105 36.38 4.75 -13.75
CA PRO A 105 36.24 3.94 -14.97
C PRO A 105 34.81 3.44 -15.22
N SER A 106 34.47 3.33 -16.50
CA SER A 106 33.21 2.81 -17.04
C SER A 106 33.18 1.25 -17.09
N PRO A 107 32.23 0.59 -17.77
CA PRO A 107 31.33 -0.41 -17.19
C PRO A 107 31.68 -1.86 -17.57
N HIS A 108 31.20 -2.85 -16.81
CA HIS A 108 31.12 -4.23 -17.29
C HIS A 108 29.71 -4.80 -17.12
N PRO A 109 29.04 -5.18 -18.23
CA PRO A 109 27.83 -6.00 -18.19
C PRO A 109 28.23 -7.47 -18.07
N GLN A 110 27.83 -8.13 -16.99
CA GLN A 110 28.05 -9.56 -16.83
C GLN A 110 26.84 -10.31 -17.40
N PHE A 111 27.01 -10.82 -18.62
CA PHE A 111 26.17 -11.87 -19.21
C PHE A 111 26.30 -13.14 -18.36
N GLN A 112 25.18 -13.71 -17.93
CA GLN A 112 25.11 -15.12 -17.49
C GLN A 112 24.52 -15.95 -18.63
N GLN A 113 25.31 -16.89 -19.12
CA GLN A 113 24.96 -17.89 -20.12
C GLN A 113 24.12 -19.03 -19.49
N PRO A 114 23.34 -19.76 -20.31
CA PRO A 114 22.43 -20.79 -19.84
C PRO A 114 23.15 -22.10 -19.53
N MET A 115 22.84 -22.73 -18.40
CA MET A 115 23.34 -24.07 -18.08
C MET A 115 22.33 -25.12 -18.54
N ASN A 116 22.74 -25.83 -19.59
CA ASN A 116 22.13 -26.99 -20.20
C ASN A 116 22.35 -28.21 -19.28
N TYR A 117 21.29 -28.93 -18.92
CA TYR A 117 21.39 -30.25 -18.30
C TYR A 117 20.82 -31.33 -19.25
N PRO A 118 21.46 -32.52 -19.29
CA PRO A 118 21.30 -33.49 -20.36
C PRO A 118 19.96 -34.25 -20.33
N LYS A 119 19.54 -34.63 -21.55
CA LYS A 119 18.50 -35.62 -21.87
C LYS A 119 18.80 -36.95 -21.18
N GLN A 120 17.76 -37.55 -20.63
CA GLN A 120 17.72 -38.98 -20.35
C GLN A 120 16.49 -39.57 -21.05
N ASP A 121 16.76 -40.38 -22.07
CA ASP A 121 15.84 -41.33 -22.68
C ASP A 121 15.18 -42.19 -21.61
N GLN A 122 13.87 -42.40 -21.69
CA GLN A 122 13.32 -43.76 -21.92
C GLN A 122 11.79 -43.80 -22.01
N GLN A 123 11.36 -44.51 -23.06
CA GLN A 123 10.20 -45.39 -23.15
C GLN A 123 8.83 -44.80 -23.52
N ALA A 124 8.46 -45.15 -24.76
CA ALA A 124 7.12 -45.10 -25.31
C ALA A 124 6.18 -46.13 -24.66
N TYR A 125 4.99 -45.67 -24.29
CA TYR A 125 3.77 -46.47 -24.33
C TYR A 125 2.65 -45.59 -24.91
N THR A 126 2.10 -46.04 -26.03
CA THR A 126 0.87 -45.51 -26.63
C THR A 126 -0.31 -45.83 -25.74
N GLN A 127 -1.00 -44.83 -25.19
CA GLN A 127 -2.32 -44.97 -24.58
C GLN A 127 -3.27 -43.87 -25.08
N GLN A 128 -4.52 -44.29 -25.26
CA GLN A 128 -5.61 -43.62 -25.95
C GLN A 128 -6.00 -42.26 -25.37
N PRO A 129 -6.63 -41.35 -26.15
CA PRO A 129 -7.14 -40.10 -25.64
C PRO A 129 -8.37 -40.37 -24.77
N TYR A 130 -8.18 -40.48 -23.45
CA TYR A 130 -9.25 -40.23 -22.50
C TYR A 130 -9.46 -38.72 -22.44
N GLN A 131 -10.64 -38.26 -22.85
CA GLN A 131 -11.13 -36.93 -22.52
C GLN A 131 -11.25 -36.87 -20.99
N GLN A 132 -10.24 -36.31 -20.33
CA GLN A 132 -10.39 -35.85 -18.96
C GLN A 132 -11.43 -34.73 -18.96
N PRO A 133 -12.47 -34.77 -18.11
CA PRO A 133 -13.23 -33.57 -17.82
C PRO A 133 -12.23 -32.54 -17.29
N GLN A 134 -12.17 -31.42 -17.98
CA GLN A 134 -11.38 -30.26 -17.61
C GLN A 134 -11.79 -29.87 -16.19
N GLN A 135 -11.01 -30.29 -15.19
CA GLN A 135 -11.22 -29.87 -13.82
C GLN A 135 -11.00 -28.36 -13.80
N LEU A 136 -12.11 -27.63 -13.67
CA LEU A 136 -12.09 -26.22 -13.32
C LEU A 136 -11.14 -26.07 -12.13
N PRO A 137 -10.20 -25.10 -12.16
CA PRO A 137 -9.26 -24.91 -11.07
C PRO A 137 -10.06 -24.73 -9.78
N SER A 138 -9.91 -25.69 -8.86
CA SER A 138 -10.41 -25.53 -7.51
C SER A 138 -9.69 -24.32 -6.93
N VAL A 139 -10.41 -23.22 -6.74
CA VAL A 139 -9.90 -22.05 -6.03
C VAL A 139 -9.57 -22.54 -4.63
N VAL A 140 -8.29 -22.81 -4.37
CA VAL A 140 -7.81 -23.17 -3.05
C VAL A 140 -8.02 -21.94 -2.19
N GLN A 141 -9.12 -21.91 -1.44
CA GLN A 141 -9.42 -20.84 -0.51
C GLN A 141 -8.44 -20.97 0.65
N VAL A 142 -7.33 -20.25 0.56
CA VAL A 142 -6.32 -20.18 1.62
C VAL A 142 -6.99 -19.58 2.85
N PRO A 143 -6.92 -20.23 4.03
CA PRO A 143 -7.48 -19.69 5.26
C PRO A 143 -6.93 -18.29 5.55
N GLU A 144 -7.79 -17.37 6.01
CA GLU A 144 -7.45 -15.95 6.23
C GLU A 144 -6.20 -15.76 7.11
N HIS A 145 -6.08 -16.51 8.21
CA HIS A 145 -4.89 -16.46 9.07
C HIS A 145 -3.60 -16.76 8.31
N GLN A 146 -3.65 -17.65 7.32
CA GLN A 146 -2.51 -18.08 6.54
C GLN A 146 -2.14 -17.01 5.49
N GLN A 147 -3.13 -16.28 4.97
CA GLN A 147 -2.89 -15.11 4.10
C GLN A 147 -2.18 -14.00 4.87
N ILE A 148 -2.61 -13.70 6.10
CA ILE A 148 -1.99 -12.70 6.97
C ILE A 148 -0.53 -13.06 7.27
N VAL A 149 -0.27 -14.32 7.62
CA VAL A 149 1.09 -14.83 7.85
C VAL A 149 1.96 -14.66 6.59
N ASN A 150 1.42 -14.98 5.41
CA ASN A 150 2.14 -14.80 4.14
C ASN A 150 2.48 -13.33 3.86
N ILE A 151 1.55 -12.40 4.10
CA ILE A 151 1.77 -10.96 3.93
C ILE A 151 2.87 -10.48 4.87
N LEU A 152 2.82 -10.88 6.15
CA LEU A 152 3.84 -10.51 7.13
C LEU A 152 5.23 -11.01 6.70
N MET A 153 5.34 -12.27 6.27
CA MET A 153 6.61 -12.83 5.78
C MET A 153 7.12 -12.13 4.52
N GLN A 154 6.25 -11.82 3.54
CA GLN A 154 6.61 -11.07 2.34
C GLN A 154 7.13 -9.66 2.68
N ASN A 155 6.67 -9.07 3.78
CA ASN A 155 7.11 -7.77 4.28
C ASN A 155 8.29 -7.83 5.25
N ASN A 156 9.00 -8.97 5.31
CA ASN A 156 10.16 -9.22 6.17
C ASN A 156 9.85 -9.15 7.67
N TYR A 157 8.62 -9.46 8.08
CA TYR A 157 8.34 -9.74 9.48
C TYR A 157 8.71 -11.19 9.80
N GLN A 158 9.39 -11.38 10.92
CA GLN A 158 9.59 -12.69 11.54
C GLN A 158 8.34 -13.03 12.35
N ILE A 159 7.72 -14.17 12.07
CA ILE A 159 6.55 -14.63 12.81
C ILE A 159 7.00 -15.23 14.13
N GLU A 160 6.62 -14.59 15.23
CA GLU A 160 6.92 -15.05 16.60
C GLU A 160 5.80 -15.94 17.14
N VAL A 161 4.55 -15.63 16.79
CA VAL A 161 3.36 -16.40 17.20
C VAL A 161 2.44 -16.59 16.00
N ASN A 162 1.95 -17.81 15.80
CA ASN A 162 0.89 -18.13 14.85
C ASN A 162 0.04 -19.25 15.46
N THR A 163 -1.04 -18.87 16.13
CA THR A 163 -1.94 -19.80 16.81
C THR A 163 -3.34 -19.66 16.22
N THR A 164 -3.98 -20.80 15.95
CA THR A 164 -5.35 -20.85 15.45
C THR A 164 -6.16 -21.86 16.26
N ASN A 165 -7.39 -21.49 16.61
CA ASN A 165 -8.36 -22.32 17.32
C ASN A 165 -9.67 -22.41 16.52
N GLY A 166 -9.56 -22.73 15.22
CA GLY A 166 -10.68 -22.97 14.30
C GLY A 166 -11.40 -21.68 13.87
N GLN A 167 -11.95 -20.94 14.83
CA GLN A 167 -12.68 -19.68 14.58
C GLN A 167 -11.90 -18.43 15.00
N THR A 168 -10.92 -18.59 15.90
CA THR A 168 -10.07 -17.50 16.37
C THR A 168 -8.65 -17.75 15.94
N PHE A 169 -7.93 -16.71 15.53
CA PHE A 169 -6.50 -16.78 15.30
C PHE A 169 -5.77 -15.61 15.95
N PHE A 170 -4.51 -15.83 16.30
CA PHE A 170 -3.61 -14.81 16.81
C PHE A 170 -2.26 -14.97 16.12
N VAL A 171 -1.78 -13.88 15.50
CA VAL A 171 -0.51 -13.82 14.81
C VAL A 171 0.30 -12.65 15.35
N ARG A 172 1.54 -12.91 15.77
CA ARG A 172 2.53 -11.90 16.13
C ARG A 172 3.66 -11.90 15.12
N GLY A 173 3.87 -10.77 14.47
CA GLY A 173 5.00 -10.52 13.59
C GLY A 173 5.95 -9.46 14.17
N ARG A 174 7.25 -9.64 13.98
CA ARG A 174 8.26 -8.68 14.41
C ARG A 174 9.20 -8.29 13.27
N LYS A 175 9.51 -7.00 13.14
CA LYS A 175 10.48 -6.46 12.19
C LYS A 175 11.34 -5.38 12.88
N GLY A 176 12.54 -5.77 13.29
CA GLY A 176 13.40 -4.90 14.11
C GLY A 176 12.74 -4.54 15.44
N ASN A 177 12.43 -3.24 15.60
CA ASN A 177 11.78 -2.69 16.81
C ASN A 177 10.25 -2.65 16.70
N TYR A 178 9.67 -3.04 15.56
CA TYR A 178 8.22 -3.05 15.36
C TYR A 178 7.67 -4.44 15.66
N VAL A 179 6.57 -4.48 16.42
CA VAL A 179 5.79 -5.69 16.71
C VAL A 179 4.36 -5.43 16.27
N ILE A 180 3.77 -6.38 15.54
CA ILE A 180 2.39 -6.35 15.07
C ILE A 180 1.68 -7.57 15.66
N ASP A 181 0.57 -7.32 16.35
CA ASP A 181 -0.33 -8.34 16.89
C ASP A 181 -1.67 -8.28 16.16
N ILE A 182 -2.06 -9.40 15.55
CA ILE A 182 -3.30 -9.51 14.78
C ILE A 182 -4.13 -10.64 15.39
N GLU A 183 -5.35 -10.30 15.78
CA GLU A 183 -6.33 -11.24 16.29
C GLU A 183 -7.57 -11.26 15.39
N GLY A 184 -7.94 -12.44 14.89
CA GLY A 184 -9.21 -12.66 14.21
C GLY A 184 -10.18 -13.38 15.13
N ARG A 185 -11.41 -12.88 15.23
CA ARG A 185 -12.52 -13.48 15.98
C ARG A 185 -13.77 -13.56 15.10
N PRO A 186 -14.66 -14.54 15.30
CA PRO A 186 -15.94 -14.58 14.60
C PRO A 186 -16.80 -13.37 15.00
N GLN A 187 -17.46 -12.73 14.02
CA GLN A 187 -18.48 -11.71 14.30
C GLN A 187 -19.77 -12.39 14.81
N PRO A 188 -20.41 -11.85 15.86
CA PRO A 188 -21.67 -12.38 16.41
C PRO A 188 -22.89 -12.10 15.53
#